data_AF-D3G081-F1
#
_entry.id   AF-D3G081-F1
#
_cell.length_a   1.000
_cell.length_b   1.000
_cell.length_c   1.000
_cell.angle_alpha   90.00
_cell.angle_beta   90.00
_cell.angle_gamma   90.00
#
_symmetry.space_group_name_H-M   'P 1'
#
loop_
_entity.id
_entity.type
_entity.pdbx_description
1 polymer ?
#
loop_
_entity_poly.entity_id
_entity_poly.type
_entity_poly.pdbx_seq_one_letter_code
_entity_poly.pdbx_strand_id
1 'polypeptide(L)'
;MKRKEKHDLWKKRMEAYEDSGETIQEWVSKQDDITEYQFHYWRKKIKAEVNSDSSDEVSQIWTSFDVPTFPTTSIEVRIDDLSVYIPENVSEEHLSRVLRVLRNG
;
A
#
# COMPACT_ATOMS: atom_id res chain seq x y z
N MET A 1 -20.25 16.05 -25.71
CA MET A 1 -18.82 16.45 -25.72
C MET A 1 -17.97 15.26 -26.12
N LYS A 2 -17.02 15.49 -27.03
CA LYS A 2 -16.04 14.48 -27.44
C LYS A 2 -15.09 14.18 -26.28
N ARG A 3 -14.61 12.94 -26.17
CA ARG A 3 -13.72 12.49 -25.08
C ARG A 3 -12.47 13.38 -24.92
N LYS A 4 -11.94 13.91 -26.01
CA LYS A 4 -10.78 14.82 -26.02
C LYS A 4 -11.08 16.18 -25.37
N GLU A 5 -12.22 16.78 -25.67
CA GLU A 5 -12.64 18.07 -25.10
C GLU A 5 -12.77 17.99 -23.57
N LYS A 6 -13.33 16.87 -23.08
CA LYS A 6 -13.43 16.63 -21.64
C LYS A 6 -12.06 16.46 -20.99
N HIS A 7 -11.14 15.76 -21.67
CA HIS A 7 -9.78 15.58 -21.19
C HIS A 7 -9.04 16.93 -21.07
N ASP A 8 -9.07 17.75 -22.11
CA ASP A 8 -8.39 19.06 -22.10
C ASP A 8 -8.94 20.02 -21.04
N LEU A 9 -10.25 19.97 -20.81
CA LEU A 9 -10.91 20.72 -19.74
C LEU A 9 -10.40 20.29 -18.37
N TRP A 10 -10.26 18.99 -18.14
CA TRP A 10 -9.75 18.45 -16.89
C TRP A 10 -8.26 18.75 -16.70
N LYS A 11 -7.46 18.74 -17.77
CA LYS A 11 -6.05 19.14 -17.68
C LYS A 11 -5.89 20.59 -17.19
N LYS A 12 -6.62 21.53 -17.79
CA LYS A 12 -6.62 22.94 -17.35
C LYS A 12 -7.06 23.11 -15.90
N ARG A 13 -8.04 22.31 -15.48
CA ARG A 13 -8.53 22.30 -14.09
C ARG A 13 -7.47 21.81 -13.10
N MET A 14 -6.67 20.81 -13.48
CA MET A 14 -5.57 20.34 -12.65
C MET A 14 -4.45 21.36 -12.54
N GLU A 15 -4.10 22.05 -13.62
CA GLU A 15 -3.14 23.15 -13.59
C GLU A 15 -3.63 24.29 -12.68
N ALA A 16 -4.92 24.64 -12.76
CA ALA A 16 -5.52 25.65 -11.88
C ALA A 16 -5.60 25.20 -10.41
N TYR A 17 -5.75 23.90 -10.15
CA TYR A 17 -5.69 23.34 -8.80
C TYR A 17 -4.26 23.37 -8.22
N GLU A 18 -3.26 23.05 -9.04
CA GLU A 18 -1.85 23.10 -8.63
C GLU A 18 -1.40 24.55 -8.34
N ASP A 19 -1.86 25.52 -9.13
CA ASP A 19 -1.59 26.94 -8.91
C ASP A 19 -2.30 27.49 -7.66
N SER A 20 -3.49 26.98 -7.33
CA SER A 20 -4.24 27.44 -6.17
C SER A 20 -3.62 26.99 -4.84
N GLY A 21 -2.89 25.85 -4.83
CA GLY A 21 -2.28 25.30 -3.62
C GLY A 21 -3.28 24.85 -2.55
N GLU A 22 -4.56 24.74 -2.91
CA GLU A 22 -5.65 24.44 -1.98
C GLU A 22 -5.81 22.93 -1.77
N THR A 23 -6.56 22.55 -0.74
CA THR A 23 -6.95 21.15 -0.62
C THR A 23 -8.00 20.80 -1.68
N ILE A 24 -8.06 19.52 -2.05
CA ILE A 24 -9.00 19.02 -3.08
C ILE A 24 -10.44 19.38 -2.72
N GLN A 25 -10.80 19.27 -1.44
CA GLN A 25 -12.15 19.53 -0.97
C GLN A 25 -12.52 21.01 -1.11
N GLU A 26 -11.61 21.91 -0.73
CA GLU A 26 -11.82 23.36 -0.87
C GLU A 26 -11.94 23.78 -2.34
N TRP A 27 -11.07 23.23 -3.19
CA TRP A 27 -11.08 23.54 -4.62
C TRP A 27 -12.34 23.01 -5.33
N VAL A 28 -12.77 21.79 -5.01
CA VAL A 28 -14.00 21.21 -5.55
C VAL A 28 -15.22 21.93 -5.01
N SER A 29 -15.24 22.34 -3.74
CA SER A 29 -16.37 23.08 -3.16
C SER A 29 -16.59 24.45 -3.80
N LYS A 30 -15.57 25.04 -4.44
CA LYS A 30 -15.68 26.29 -5.21
C LYS A 30 -16.23 26.09 -6.61
N GLN A 31 -16.34 24.84 -7.08
CA GLN A 31 -16.79 24.51 -8.42
C GLN A 31 -18.18 23.89 -8.36
N ASP A 32 -19.18 24.60 -8.86
CA ASP A 32 -20.57 24.11 -8.86
C ASP A 32 -20.79 22.89 -9.78
N ASP A 33 -19.87 22.59 -10.71
CA ASP A 33 -20.02 21.56 -11.74
C ASP A 33 -19.23 20.27 -11.49
N ILE A 34 -18.51 20.17 -10.37
CA ILE A 34 -17.58 19.06 -10.10
C ILE A 34 -17.86 18.43 -8.73
N THR A 35 -17.86 17.10 -8.68
CA THR A 35 -17.89 16.34 -7.43
C THR A 35 -16.49 15.83 -7.08
N GLU A 36 -16.18 15.65 -5.78
CA GLU A 36 -14.90 15.10 -5.32
C GLU A 36 -14.56 13.78 -6.00
N TYR A 37 -15.56 12.91 -6.16
CA TYR A 37 -15.41 11.63 -6.87
C TYR A 37 -14.90 11.81 -8.30
N GLN A 38 -15.47 12.77 -9.05
CA GLN A 38 -15.04 13.04 -10.41
C GLN A 38 -13.61 13.59 -10.43
N PHE A 39 -13.28 14.45 -9.48
CA PHE A 39 -11.92 14.97 -9.33
C PHE A 39 -10.90 13.87 -9.09
N HIS A 40 -11.16 12.97 -8.13
CA HIS A 40 -10.29 11.83 -7.87
C HIS A 40 -10.14 10.92 -9.08
N TYR A 41 -11.24 10.66 -9.80
CA TYR A 41 -11.23 9.87 -11.03
C TYR A 41 -10.32 10.49 -12.09
N TRP A 42 -10.48 11.79 -12.37
CA TRP A 42 -9.70 12.48 -13.38
C TRP A 42 -8.24 12.66 -12.97
N ARG A 43 -7.95 12.87 -11.69
CA ARG A 43 -6.58 12.88 -11.15
C ARG A 43 -5.86 11.57 -11.39
N LYS A 44 -6.50 10.45 -11.07
CA LYS A 44 -5.94 9.13 -11.30
C LYS A 44 -5.73 8.90 -12.79
N LYS A 45 -6.70 9.29 -13.62
CA LYS A 45 -6.65 9.09 -15.07
C LYS A 45 -5.55 9.93 -15.75
N ILE A 46 -5.46 11.22 -15.45
CA ILE A 46 -4.44 12.12 -16.02
C ILE A 46 -3.04 11.67 -15.57
N LYS A 47 -2.87 11.30 -14.30
CA LYS A 47 -1.59 10.78 -13.80
C LYS A 47 -1.19 9.46 -14.47
N ALA A 48 -2.17 8.57 -14.70
CA ALA A 48 -1.92 7.33 -15.43
C ALA A 48 -1.52 7.59 -16.88
N GLU A 49 -2.15 8.54 -17.57
CA GLU A 49 -1.79 8.90 -18.95
C GLU A 49 -0.39 9.55 -19.04
N VAL A 50 -0.02 10.43 -18.11
CA VAL A 50 1.34 10.99 -18.02
C VAL A 50 2.40 9.91 -17.83
N ASN A 51 2.09 8.87 -17.06
CA ASN A 51 2.98 7.72 -16.86
C ASN A 51 2.90 6.68 -17.99
N SER A 52 1.94 6.79 -18.91
CA SER A 52 1.67 5.80 -19.96
C SER A 52 2.28 6.16 -21.32
N ASP A 53 2.89 7.35 -21.47
CA ASP A 53 3.80 7.65 -22.58
C ASP A 53 5.14 6.90 -22.45
N SER A 54 5.42 6.33 -21.28
CA SER A 54 6.20 5.10 -21.15
C SER A 54 5.22 3.93 -21.22
N SER A 55 5.30 3.15 -22.29
CA SER A 55 4.56 1.90 -22.43
C SER A 55 4.78 1.02 -21.21
N ASP A 56 3.87 1.01 -20.25
CA ASP A 56 3.78 -0.07 -19.29
C ASP A 56 2.35 -0.17 -18.78
N GLU A 57 1.93 -1.41 -18.73
CA GLU A 57 0.70 -1.91 -18.18
C GLU A 57 0.37 -1.23 -16.84
N VAL A 58 -0.91 -1.26 -16.45
CA VAL A 58 -1.34 -0.91 -15.10
C VAL A 58 -0.50 -1.73 -14.12
N SER A 59 0.61 -1.14 -13.66
CA SER A 59 1.44 -1.70 -12.62
C SER A 59 0.59 -1.59 -11.37
N GLN A 60 -0.13 -2.67 -11.10
CA GLN A 60 -0.34 -3.10 -9.74
C GLN A 60 1.07 -3.09 -9.12
N ILE A 61 1.40 -1.99 -8.44
CA ILE A 61 2.60 -1.91 -7.62
C ILE A 61 2.31 -2.84 -6.44
N TRP A 62 2.49 -4.14 -6.68
CA TRP A 62 2.76 -5.10 -5.63
C TRP A 62 4.02 -4.58 -4.98
N THR A 63 3.86 -3.91 -3.85
CA THR A 63 5.01 -3.54 -3.04
C THR A 63 5.52 -4.86 -2.50
N SER A 64 6.56 -5.42 -3.13
CA SER A 64 7.28 -6.55 -2.58
C SER A 64 7.83 -6.10 -1.24
N PHE A 65 7.14 -6.50 -0.19
CA PHE A 65 7.72 -6.52 1.13
C PHE A 65 8.69 -7.69 1.10
N ASP A 66 9.98 -7.42 1.00
CA ASP A 66 11.02 -8.40 1.30
C ASP A 66 10.81 -8.78 2.76
N VAL A 67 10.01 -9.83 2.98
CA VAL A 67 10.06 -10.57 4.23
C VAL A 67 11.49 -11.10 4.25
N PRO A 68 12.33 -10.72 5.21
CA PRO A 68 13.64 -11.34 5.32
C PRO A 68 13.40 -12.82 5.60
N THR A 69 13.45 -13.63 4.54
CA THR A 69 13.44 -15.08 4.62
C THR A 69 14.81 -15.44 5.15
N PHE A 70 15.00 -15.32 6.46
CA PHE A 70 16.09 -16.00 7.11
C PHE A 70 15.82 -17.50 6.86
N PRO A 71 16.74 -18.26 6.25
CA PRO A 71 16.65 -19.71 6.29
C PRO A 71 17.00 -20.14 7.71
N THR A 72 16.18 -19.76 8.69
CA THR A 72 16.27 -20.35 10.01
C THR A 72 15.56 -21.67 9.90
N THR A 73 16.29 -22.76 10.12
CA THR A 73 15.68 -24.04 10.45
C THR A 73 15.04 -23.90 11.83
N SER A 74 13.92 -23.19 11.89
CA SER A 74 13.21 -22.89 13.12
C SER A 74 12.22 -24.01 13.41
N ILE A 75 12.12 -24.38 14.68
CA ILE A 75 11.15 -25.35 15.16
C ILE A 75 9.98 -24.56 15.75
N GLU A 76 8.79 -24.79 15.22
CA GLU A 76 7.54 -24.34 15.84
C GLU A 76 6.93 -25.51 16.63
N VAL A 77 6.73 -25.32 17.93
CA VAL A 77 6.06 -26.29 18.80
C VAL A 77 4.69 -25.74 19.16
N ARG A 78 3.65 -26.52 18.88
CA ARG A 78 2.26 -26.16 19.22
C ARG A 78 1.74 -27.11 20.30
N ILE A 79 1.33 -26.55 21.44
CA ILE A 79 0.71 -27.27 22.57
C ILE A 79 -0.62 -26.58 22.85
N ASP A 80 -1.73 -27.21 22.44
CA ASP A 80 -3.08 -26.65 22.51
C ASP A 80 -3.17 -25.21 21.96
N ASP A 81 -3.44 -24.23 22.83
CA ASP A 81 -3.55 -22.81 22.49
C ASP A 81 -2.20 -22.06 22.53
N LEU A 82 -1.10 -22.76 22.81
CA LEU A 82 0.23 -22.18 23.03
C LEU A 82 1.15 -22.54 21.86
N SER A 83 1.65 -21.52 21.15
CA SER A 83 2.67 -21.66 20.12
C SER A 83 4.01 -21.14 20.61
N VAL A 84 5.05 -21.96 20.49
CA VAL A 84 6.43 -21.61 20.84
C VAL A 84 7.27 -21.64 19.57
N TYR A 85 7.80 -20.47 19.22
CA TYR A 85 8.70 -20.30 18.09
C TYR A 85 10.16 -20.38 18.57
N ILE A 86 10.92 -21.32 18.01
CA ILE A 86 12.32 -21.56 18.39
C ILE A 86 13.21 -21.31 17.18
N PRO A 87 14.03 -20.24 17.18
CA PRO A 87 14.97 -19.97 16.09
C PRO A 87 16.22 -20.87 16.21
N GLU A 88 16.95 -21.03 15.11
CA GLU A 88 18.13 -21.90 15.02
C GLU A 88 19.30 -21.47 15.93
N ASN A 89 19.36 -20.18 16.28
CA ASN A 89 20.38 -19.62 17.18
C ASN A 89 20.01 -19.69 18.67
N VAL A 90 19.01 -20.51 19.03
CA VAL A 90 18.65 -20.68 20.44
C VAL A 90 19.76 -21.41 21.20
N SER A 91 20.10 -20.92 22.39
CA SER A 91 20.95 -21.67 23.31
C SER A 91 20.20 -22.90 23.82
N GLU A 92 20.85 -24.06 23.78
CA GLU A 92 20.33 -25.31 24.34
C GLU A 92 19.91 -25.16 25.81
N GLU A 93 20.69 -24.40 26.60
CA GLU A 93 20.38 -24.11 28.00
C GLU A 93 19.04 -23.37 28.13
N HIS A 94 18.83 -22.33 27.32
CA HIS A 94 17.59 -21.56 27.32
C HIS A 94 16.39 -22.40 26.86
N LEU A 95 16.55 -23.19 25.80
CA LEU A 95 15.50 -24.07 25.32
C LEU A 95 15.12 -25.12 26.38
N SER A 96 16.10 -25.76 27.01
CA SER A 96 15.87 -26.77 28.04
C SER A 96 15.11 -26.20 29.26
N ARG A 97 15.39 -24.95 29.63
CA ARG A 97 14.72 -24.26 30.74
C ARG A 97 13.25 -23.99 30.42
N VAL A 98 12.95 -23.54 29.20
CA VAL A 98 11.58 -23.30 28.74
C VAL A 98 10.80 -24.63 28.69
N LEU A 99 11.37 -25.68 28.08
CA LEU A 99 10.73 -26.98 28.01
C LEU A 99 10.48 -27.62 29.38
N ARG A 100 11.37 -27.41 30.36
CA ARG A 100 11.15 -27.87 31.74
C ARG A 100 9.95 -27.21 32.40
N VAL A 101 9.73 -25.91 32.17
CA VAL A 101 8.56 -25.21 32.70
C VAL A 101 7.29 -25.72 32.04
N LEU A 102 7.31 -25.87 30.71
CA LEU A 102 6.15 -26.38 29.95
C LEU A 102 5.80 -27.82 30.29
N ARG A 103 6.77 -28.66 30.66
CA ARG A 103 6.53 -30.06 31.07
C ARG A 103 5.94 -30.18 32.48
N ASN A 104 6.16 -29.18 33.34
CA ASN A 104 5.80 -29.23 34.76
C ASN A 104 4.56 -28.37 35.10
N GLY A 105 3.93 -27.74 34.11
CA GLY A 105 2.63 -27.06 34.24
C GLY A 105 1.52 -27.95 33.72
#